data_AF-A0A3M1E2M1-F1
#
_entry.id   AF-A0A3M1E2M1-F1
#
_cell.length_a   1.000
_cell.length_b   1.000
_cell.length_c   1.000
_cell.angle_alpha   90.00
_cell.angle_beta   90.00
_cell.angle_gamma   90.00
#
_symmetry.space_group_name_H-M   'P 1'
#
loop_
_entity.id
_entity.type
_entity.pdbx_description
1 polymer ?
#
loop_
_entity_poly.entity_id
_entity_poly.type
_entity_poly.pdbx_seq_one_letter_code
_entity_poly.pdbx_strand_id
1 'polypeptide(L)'
;MDLLHDVRLRRWGGAVLLCGWGLAGCGTNVFLQSESGGRRPTLNLSTLGTGDEATHFEADDARNQRFDKAELVPLEPNPLVIRGYLDDASDVDLYDLGPVQPGDRIVVDISTDPELKVALALFDETGASVLVNDHRNVYLGTVVPFIDVVVQRAAQSCFLAVADTPGFPGSGEYGVLASRTYPEPLPAPHPDTVLLVFDGERGVRIGGRAPVDVPAFDAASIDEAYDGWTAVMEAEVVARVREDFNGYDVTILSTSEGAAYEPGMTRIYFGQYDPALLGVADGVDEFNATPDQHAIVFTDTFRAFNRLRPSVEEMAQTLANVASHEIGHLLGLVHTRDPLGIMDVTASLKGLMQDQRFRRSPLYEGVFPVGEQDAVQYLLDSVGGDERVVRTKTGIRPERMQSRDPIDDGPPARAQWRFSSCCLDKTPVSSH
;
A
#
# COMPACT_ATOMS: atom_id res chain seq x y z
N MET A 1 -33.94 -1.23 64.00
CA MET A 1 -33.45 0.16 64.07
C MET A 1 -31.96 0.08 64.30
N ASP A 2 -31.22 0.70 63.38
CA ASP A 2 -29.78 1.00 63.36
C ASP A 2 -28.82 -0.21 63.30
N LEU A 3 -28.34 -0.67 62.14
CA LEU A 3 -27.40 -0.08 61.16
C LEU A 3 -26.07 0.38 61.78
N LEU A 4 -25.07 -0.50 61.73
CA LEU A 4 -23.64 -0.20 61.56
C LEU A 4 -22.87 -1.52 61.32
N HIS A 5 -22.55 -1.83 60.07
CA HIS A 5 -21.54 -2.84 59.72
C HIS A 5 -20.80 -2.42 58.43
N ASP A 6 -19.62 -1.85 58.66
CA ASP A 6 -18.33 -2.19 58.05
C ASP A 6 -18.32 -2.62 56.56
N VAL A 7 -18.12 -1.66 55.67
CA VAL A 7 -17.80 -1.89 54.25
C VAL A 7 -16.28 -1.91 54.08
N ARG A 8 -15.69 -3.10 54.00
CA ARG A 8 -14.31 -3.29 53.54
C ARG A 8 -14.22 -3.10 52.03
N LEU A 9 -13.67 -1.96 51.60
CA LEU A 9 -13.18 -1.74 50.24
C LEU A 9 -12.01 -2.69 49.93
N ARG A 10 -12.27 -3.77 49.19
CA ARG A 10 -11.22 -4.55 48.53
C ARG A 10 -10.68 -3.74 47.34
N ARG A 11 -9.51 -3.13 47.52
CA ARG A 11 -8.66 -2.67 46.41
C ARG A 11 -8.24 -3.89 45.58
N TRP A 12 -8.78 -4.01 44.38
CA TRP A 12 -8.17 -4.83 43.33
C TRP A 12 -6.94 -4.06 42.83
N GLY A 13 -5.76 -4.49 43.28
CA GLY A 13 -4.51 -4.10 42.65
C GLY A 13 -4.46 -4.73 41.27
N GLY A 14 -4.74 -3.94 40.24
CA GLY A 14 -4.47 -4.31 38.86
C GLY A 14 -2.96 -4.46 38.69
N ALA A 15 -2.49 -5.70 38.62
CA ALA A 15 -1.17 -5.99 38.12
C ALA A 15 -1.16 -5.61 36.64
N VAL A 16 -0.49 -4.50 36.32
CA VAL A 16 -0.10 -4.17 34.95
C VAL A 16 0.87 -5.26 34.51
N LEU A 17 0.38 -6.24 33.77
CA LEU A 17 1.22 -7.18 33.05
C LEU A 17 1.90 -6.39 31.93
N LEU A 18 3.12 -5.93 32.20
CA LEU A 18 4.08 -5.56 31.16
C LEU A 18 4.40 -6.84 30.39
N CYS A 19 3.59 -7.15 29.38
CA CYS A 19 4.04 -8.06 28.33
C CYS A 19 5.19 -7.36 27.63
N GLY A 20 6.42 -7.83 27.86
CA GLY A 20 7.55 -7.52 27.00
C GLY A 20 7.28 -8.19 25.65
N TRP A 21 7.00 -7.39 24.64
CA TRP A 21 6.88 -7.86 23.27
C TRP A 21 8.29 -8.14 22.76
N GLY A 22 8.64 -9.43 22.72
CA GLY A 22 9.82 -9.90 22.02
C GLY A 22 9.60 -9.73 20.51
N LEU A 23 10.59 -9.12 19.87
CA LEU A 23 10.77 -9.10 18.42
C LEU A 23 10.89 -10.55 17.92
N ALA A 24 9.78 -11.14 17.46
CA ALA A 24 9.79 -12.40 16.71
C ALA A 24 9.87 -12.04 15.22
N GLY A 25 11.06 -12.23 14.66
CA GLY A 25 11.43 -11.81 13.32
C GLY A 25 10.77 -12.60 12.19
N CYS A 26 10.64 -11.92 11.06
CA CYS A 26 10.31 -12.49 9.77
C CYS A 26 11.55 -13.18 9.14
N GLY A 27 11.36 -14.42 8.70
CA GLY A 27 12.00 -15.12 7.56
C GLY A 27 13.47 -14.84 7.24
N THR A 28 14.30 -15.86 7.46
CA THR A 28 15.65 -15.99 6.89
C THR A 28 15.64 -15.93 5.35
N ASN A 29 16.64 -15.25 4.80
CA ASN A 29 17.05 -15.21 3.40
C ASN A 29 16.87 -16.56 2.68
N VAL A 30 16.00 -16.59 1.68
CA VAL A 30 16.04 -17.58 0.61
C VAL A 30 16.06 -16.81 -0.71
N PHE A 31 17.28 -16.58 -1.21
CA PHE A 31 17.51 -16.18 -2.60
C PHE A 31 17.01 -17.30 -3.50
N LEU A 32 15.84 -17.12 -4.12
CA LEU A 32 15.41 -17.93 -5.25
C LEU A 32 15.42 -17.05 -6.49
N GLN A 33 16.29 -17.41 -7.44
CA GLN A 33 16.28 -16.88 -8.79
C GLN A 33 14.92 -17.24 -9.41
N SER A 34 14.04 -16.24 -9.55
CA SER A 34 12.85 -16.37 -10.38
C SER A 34 13.27 -16.34 -11.84
N GLU A 35 13.18 -17.49 -12.52
CA GLU A 35 13.29 -17.58 -13.98
C GLU A 35 11.92 -17.31 -14.63
N SER A 36 11.39 -16.09 -14.52
CA SER A 36 10.31 -15.63 -15.41
C SER A 36 10.90 -14.66 -16.44
N GLY A 37 10.88 -15.11 -17.71
CA GLY A 37 11.57 -14.51 -18.86
C GLY A 37 10.98 -13.18 -19.38
N GLY A 38 10.57 -12.29 -18.49
CA GLY A 38 10.12 -10.92 -18.80
C GLY A 38 11.05 -9.89 -18.18
N ARG A 39 12.35 -9.91 -18.52
CA ARG A 39 13.24 -8.80 -18.16
C ARG A 39 12.70 -7.54 -18.86
N ARG A 40 12.00 -6.68 -18.10
CA ARG A 40 11.88 -5.27 -18.48
C ARG A 40 13.30 -4.80 -18.81
N PRO A 41 13.53 -4.09 -19.94
CA PRO A 41 14.85 -3.61 -20.29
C PRO A 41 15.34 -2.72 -19.15
N THR A 42 16.13 -3.29 -18.25
CA THR A 42 16.90 -2.53 -17.28
C THR A 42 17.88 -1.76 -18.14
N LEU A 43 17.57 -0.48 -18.40
CA LEU A 43 18.55 0.45 -18.92
C LEU A 43 19.81 0.24 -18.07
N ASN A 44 20.89 -0.17 -18.73
CA ASN A 44 22.13 -0.50 -18.05
C ASN A 44 22.81 0.85 -17.73
N LEU A 45 22.29 1.54 -16.70
CA LEU A 45 22.66 2.91 -16.32
C LEU A 45 24.08 3.03 -15.75
N SER A 46 24.83 1.93 -15.65
CA SER A 46 26.27 1.95 -15.40
C SER A 46 27.08 2.75 -16.45
N THR A 47 26.43 3.20 -17.54
CA THR A 47 27.00 4.12 -18.54
C THR A 47 26.70 5.61 -18.32
N LEU A 48 25.85 6.00 -17.36
CA LEU A 48 25.70 7.41 -16.97
C LEU A 48 26.74 7.69 -15.90
N GLY A 49 27.92 8.10 -16.38
CA GLY A 49 29.13 8.18 -15.58
C GLY A 49 28.97 9.08 -14.37
N THR A 50 29.43 8.59 -13.23
CA THR A 50 29.63 9.38 -11.98
C THR A 50 30.60 10.55 -12.12
N GLY A 51 31.05 10.85 -13.35
CA GLY A 51 31.86 12.01 -13.71
C GLY A 51 31.06 13.22 -14.20
N ASP A 52 29.74 13.13 -14.31
CA ASP A 52 28.92 14.29 -14.65
C ASP A 52 28.88 15.24 -13.43
N GLU A 53 29.35 16.48 -13.64
CA GLU A 53 29.24 17.56 -12.65
C GLU A 53 27.77 17.78 -12.32
N ALA A 54 27.46 17.94 -11.03
CA ALA A 54 26.09 18.20 -10.61
C ALA A 54 25.57 19.46 -11.30
N THR A 55 24.44 19.33 -11.98
CA THR A 55 23.75 20.46 -12.59
C THR A 55 22.99 21.28 -11.56
N HIS A 56 22.67 20.65 -10.42
CA HIS A 56 21.95 21.25 -9.31
C HIS A 56 22.49 20.75 -7.98
N PHE A 57 22.64 21.66 -7.02
CA PHE A 57 22.88 21.33 -5.62
C PHE A 57 21.69 21.82 -4.83
N GLU A 58 21.17 20.95 -3.98
CA GLU A 58 20.17 21.30 -3.00
C GLU A 58 20.58 22.56 -2.23
N ALA A 59 19.62 23.48 -2.09
CA ALA A 59 19.80 24.61 -1.20
C ALA A 59 19.79 24.12 0.26
N ASP A 60 20.89 24.34 0.98
CA ASP A 60 21.19 23.94 2.37
C ASP A 60 20.31 24.65 3.44
N ASP A 61 19.05 24.90 3.10
CA ASP A 61 18.04 25.38 4.02
C ASP A 61 16.86 24.43 3.96
N ALA A 62 16.46 23.90 5.12
CA ALA A 62 15.35 22.96 5.35
C ALA A 62 13.96 23.50 4.92
N ARG A 63 13.86 24.11 3.74
CA ARG A 63 12.71 24.85 3.23
C ARG A 63 12.01 24.10 2.11
N ASN A 64 12.66 23.20 1.39
CA ASN A 64 12.08 22.43 0.28
C ASN A 64 11.19 21.25 0.75
N GLN A 65 11.00 21.01 2.05
CA GLN A 65 10.15 19.93 2.59
C GLN A 65 8.63 20.07 2.36
N ARG A 66 8.18 21.10 1.63
CA ARG A 66 6.77 21.34 1.33
C ARG A 66 6.58 21.71 -0.14
N PHE A 67 5.48 21.24 -0.75
CA PHE A 67 5.20 21.49 -2.17
C PHE A 67 5.21 22.98 -2.55
N ASP A 68 4.77 23.88 -1.67
CA ASP A 68 4.79 25.35 -1.88
C ASP A 68 6.20 25.98 -1.80
N LYS A 69 7.21 25.16 -1.51
CA LYS A 69 8.62 25.52 -1.36
C LYS A 69 9.55 24.60 -2.13
N ALA A 70 9.02 23.67 -2.92
CA ALA A 70 9.82 22.80 -3.75
C ALA A 70 10.78 23.64 -4.62
N GLU A 71 12.03 23.18 -4.74
CA GLU A 71 13.03 23.89 -5.51
C GLU A 71 12.78 23.67 -7.01
N LEU A 72 12.70 24.75 -7.78
CA LEU A 72 12.41 24.65 -9.22
C LEU A 72 13.65 24.17 -9.98
N VAL A 73 13.62 22.92 -10.45
CA VAL A 73 14.69 22.29 -11.21
C VAL A 73 14.12 21.62 -12.47
N PRO A 74 13.75 22.41 -13.49
CA PRO A 74 12.96 21.91 -14.61
C PRO A 74 13.70 20.85 -15.42
N LEU A 75 13.00 19.79 -15.82
CA LEU A 75 13.57 18.78 -16.72
C LEU A 75 13.74 19.32 -18.13
N GLU A 76 14.97 19.66 -18.48
CA GLU A 76 15.38 20.00 -19.84
C GLU A 76 15.61 18.73 -20.69
N PRO A 77 15.88 18.84 -22.01
CA PRO A 77 16.19 17.67 -22.84
C PRO A 77 17.44 16.89 -22.40
N ASN A 78 18.33 17.51 -21.64
CA ASN A 78 19.49 16.85 -21.06
C ASN A 78 19.13 16.30 -19.68
N PRO A 79 19.68 15.13 -19.28
CA PRO A 79 19.52 14.64 -17.92
C PRO A 79 19.97 15.66 -16.88
N LEU A 80 19.23 15.70 -15.78
CA LEU A 80 19.47 16.53 -14.62
C LEU A 80 20.17 15.70 -13.55
N VAL A 81 21.30 16.21 -13.04
CA VAL A 81 22.03 15.63 -11.91
C VAL A 81 21.83 16.54 -10.69
N ILE A 82 21.08 16.07 -9.72
CA ILE A 82 20.80 16.75 -8.45
C ILE A 82 21.67 16.10 -7.37
N ARG A 83 22.31 16.92 -6.52
CA ARG A 83 22.97 16.45 -5.29
C ARG A 83 22.31 17.09 -4.08
N GLY A 84 22.05 16.30 -3.06
CA GLY A 84 21.47 16.77 -1.81
C GLY A 84 21.97 15.96 -0.61
N TYR A 85 21.45 16.30 0.57
CA TYR A 85 21.80 15.68 1.83
C TYR A 85 20.56 15.55 2.70
N LEU A 86 20.25 14.34 3.18
CA LEU A 86 19.18 14.14 4.15
C LEU A 86 19.75 14.19 5.57
N ASP A 87 19.26 15.11 6.39
CA ASP A 87 19.71 15.32 7.77
C ASP A 87 19.19 14.25 8.74
N ASP A 88 17.90 13.89 8.61
CA ASP A 88 17.23 12.89 9.42
C ASP A 88 15.97 12.31 8.74
N ALA A 89 15.29 11.39 9.43
CA ALA A 89 14.11 10.70 8.90
C ALA A 89 12.87 11.59 8.69
N SER A 90 12.90 12.85 9.15
CA SER A 90 11.86 13.85 8.88
C SER A 90 12.19 14.75 7.70
N ASP A 91 13.41 14.65 7.17
CA ASP A 91 13.86 15.43 6.04
C ASP A 91 13.32 14.89 4.72
N VAL A 92 12.86 15.80 3.87
CA VAL A 92 12.21 15.48 2.60
C VAL A 92 12.57 16.57 1.60
N ASP A 93 13.20 16.20 0.50
CA ASP A 93 13.67 17.18 -0.46
C ASP A 93 12.75 17.15 -1.66
N LEU A 94 12.02 18.25 -1.88
CA LEU A 94 11.12 18.39 -3.02
C LEU A 94 11.72 19.27 -4.11
N TYR A 95 11.70 18.74 -5.32
CA TYR A 95 12.14 19.41 -6.54
C TYR A 95 10.97 19.51 -7.51
N ASP A 96 10.60 20.71 -7.95
CA ASP A 96 9.65 20.91 -9.04
C ASP A 96 10.36 20.73 -10.38
N LEU A 97 10.08 19.61 -11.03
CA LEU A 97 10.61 19.24 -12.36
C LEU A 97 9.94 20.02 -13.50
N GLY A 98 8.99 20.89 -13.18
CA GLY A 98 8.23 21.69 -14.11
C GLY A 98 7.03 20.95 -14.71
N PRO A 99 6.38 21.53 -15.74
CA PRO A 99 5.19 20.97 -16.32
C PRO A 99 5.50 19.69 -17.11
N VAL A 100 4.57 18.74 -17.06
CA VAL A 100 4.63 17.47 -17.80
C VAL A 100 3.35 17.27 -18.62
N GLN A 101 3.48 16.56 -19.74
CA GLN A 101 2.38 16.24 -20.64
C GLN A 101 2.12 14.72 -20.67
N PRO A 102 0.90 14.29 -21.02
CA PRO A 102 0.63 12.88 -21.30
C PRO A 102 1.59 12.34 -22.35
N GLY A 103 2.26 11.23 -22.03
CA GLY A 103 3.27 10.61 -22.89
C GLY A 103 4.71 11.01 -22.55
N ASP A 104 4.92 12.04 -21.73
CA ASP A 104 6.25 12.29 -21.18
C ASP A 104 6.66 11.08 -20.33
N ARG A 105 7.84 10.51 -20.60
CA ARG A 105 8.39 9.46 -19.74
C ARG A 105 9.46 10.05 -18.84
N ILE A 106 9.30 9.84 -17.55
CA ILE A 106 10.21 10.30 -16.51
C ILE A 106 10.97 9.09 -15.98
N VAL A 107 12.29 9.18 -16.02
CA VAL A 107 13.19 8.17 -15.45
C VAL A 107 14.03 8.84 -14.37
N VAL A 108 14.01 8.27 -13.16
CA VAL A 108 14.81 8.73 -12.01
C VAL A 108 15.61 7.56 -11.46
N ASP A 109 16.93 7.74 -11.42
CA ASP A 109 17.88 6.85 -10.77
C ASP A 109 18.54 7.60 -9.61
N ILE A 110 18.93 6.88 -8.56
CA ILE A 110 19.53 7.49 -7.36
C ILE A 110 20.76 6.69 -6.91
N SER A 111 21.74 7.43 -6.43
CA SER A 111 22.91 6.92 -5.73
C SER A 111 22.94 7.55 -4.34
N THR A 112 23.30 6.77 -3.33
CA THR A 112 23.35 7.25 -1.94
C THR A 112 24.62 6.80 -1.26
N ASP A 113 24.95 7.45 -0.15
CA ASP A 113 25.86 6.90 0.82
C ASP A 113 25.40 5.49 1.28
N PRO A 114 26.33 4.57 1.62
CA PRO A 114 25.98 3.19 1.99
C PRO A 114 25.05 3.09 3.21
N GLU A 115 25.15 4.05 4.13
CA GLU A 115 24.37 4.11 5.37
C GLU A 115 22.97 4.70 5.16
N LEU A 116 22.78 5.50 4.10
CA LEU A 116 21.49 6.09 3.77
C LEU A 116 20.64 5.09 2.98
N LYS A 117 19.35 5.00 3.30
CA LYS A 117 18.33 4.28 2.54
C LYS A 117 17.32 5.33 2.12
N VAL A 118 16.96 5.38 0.84
CA VAL A 118 16.09 6.44 0.33
C VAL A 118 14.84 5.85 -0.27
N ALA A 119 13.77 6.62 -0.21
CA ALA A 119 12.57 6.44 -1.01
C ALA A 119 12.44 7.58 -2.01
N LEU A 120 11.90 7.28 -3.18
CA LEU A 120 11.60 8.25 -4.22
C LEU A 120 10.09 8.30 -4.43
N ALA A 121 9.57 9.50 -4.71
CA ALA A 121 8.20 9.65 -5.17
C ALA A 121 8.08 10.74 -6.23
N LEU A 122 7.16 10.54 -7.17
CA LEU A 122 6.68 11.59 -8.06
C LEU A 122 5.28 12.01 -7.65
N PHE A 123 5.01 13.31 -7.61
CA PHE A 123 3.70 13.89 -7.33
C PHE A 123 3.27 14.85 -8.44
N ASP A 124 1.97 14.98 -8.66
CA ASP A 124 1.38 16.01 -9.52
C ASP A 124 1.25 17.37 -8.80
N GLU A 125 0.73 18.39 -9.48
CA GLU A 125 0.60 19.75 -8.92
C GLU A 125 -0.36 19.83 -7.72
N THR A 126 -1.16 18.79 -7.51
CA THR A 126 -2.08 18.68 -6.38
C THR A 126 -1.46 17.98 -5.18
N GLY A 127 -0.24 17.45 -5.30
CA GLY A 127 0.41 16.63 -4.28
C GLY A 127 -0.08 15.17 -4.26
N ALA A 128 -0.79 14.73 -5.30
CA ALA A 128 -1.18 13.32 -5.45
C ALA A 128 -0.03 12.53 -6.10
N SER A 129 0.27 11.36 -5.57
CA SER A 129 1.36 10.51 -6.02
C SER A 129 1.06 9.98 -7.42
N VAL A 130 1.99 10.19 -8.33
CA VAL A 130 2.07 9.51 -9.62
C VAL A 130 2.69 8.12 -9.43
N LEU A 131 3.77 8.06 -8.64
CA LEU A 131 4.46 6.83 -8.27
C LEU A 131 5.19 7.03 -6.95
N VAL A 132 5.20 6.02 -6.08
CA VAL A 132 6.06 5.96 -4.89
C VAL A 132 6.88 4.68 -5.00
N ASN A 133 8.20 4.78 -4.86
CA ASN A 133 9.10 3.64 -4.90
C ASN A 133 10.11 3.76 -3.75
N ASP A 134 9.96 2.91 -2.74
CA ASP A 134 10.92 2.80 -1.63
C ASP A 134 11.97 1.71 -1.90
N HIS A 135 11.65 0.69 -2.72
CA HIS A 135 12.56 -0.35 -3.15
C HIS A 135 12.19 -0.93 -4.52
N ARG A 136 13.19 -1.12 -5.40
CA ARG A 136 13.03 -1.59 -6.79
C ARG A 136 12.46 -3.00 -6.98
N ASN A 137 12.33 -3.79 -5.91
CA ASN A 137 11.63 -5.07 -5.77
C ASN A 137 12.43 -5.87 -4.73
N VAL A 138 11.94 -5.87 -3.49
CA VAL A 138 12.66 -6.48 -2.36
C VAL A 138 12.87 -7.99 -2.57
N TYR A 139 12.07 -8.64 -3.44
CA TYR A 139 12.22 -10.06 -3.77
C TYR A 139 13.36 -10.34 -4.75
N LEU A 140 13.74 -9.35 -5.55
CA LEU A 140 14.90 -9.43 -6.45
C LEU A 140 16.20 -8.92 -5.81
N GLY A 141 16.16 -8.57 -4.52
CA GLY A 141 17.34 -8.12 -3.76
C GLY A 141 17.89 -6.76 -4.20
N THR A 142 17.12 -5.99 -4.96
CA THR A 142 17.52 -4.63 -5.37
C THR A 142 16.83 -3.63 -4.45
N VAL A 143 17.63 -2.98 -3.61
CA VAL A 143 17.14 -2.08 -2.53
C VAL A 143 17.27 -0.59 -2.87
N VAL A 144 17.81 -0.26 -4.03
CA VAL A 144 17.91 1.14 -4.47
C VAL A 144 16.60 1.47 -5.21
N PRO A 145 15.86 2.52 -4.82
CA PRO A 145 14.62 2.88 -5.50
C PRO A 145 14.89 3.39 -6.91
N PHE A 146 13.88 3.28 -7.77
CA PHE A 146 13.97 3.68 -9.17
C PHE A 146 12.60 4.06 -9.68
N ILE A 147 12.51 5.10 -10.51
CA ILE A 147 11.27 5.53 -11.14
C ILE A 147 11.43 5.44 -12.64
N ASP A 148 10.44 4.83 -13.29
CA ASP A 148 10.29 4.79 -14.75
C ASP A 148 8.81 4.77 -15.05
N VAL A 149 8.26 5.94 -15.35
CA VAL A 149 6.82 6.13 -15.55
C VAL A 149 6.54 6.96 -16.78
N VAL A 150 5.53 6.54 -17.54
CA VAL A 150 4.93 7.38 -18.58
C VAL A 150 3.78 8.16 -17.94
N VAL A 151 3.90 9.48 -17.93
CA VAL A 151 2.91 10.39 -17.39
C VAL A 151 1.61 10.21 -18.18
N GLN A 152 0.52 9.87 -17.48
CA GLN A 152 -0.78 9.67 -18.12
C GLN A 152 -1.62 10.95 -18.21
N ARG A 153 -1.35 11.93 -17.34
CA ARG A 153 -2.14 13.16 -17.19
C ARG A 153 -1.22 14.37 -17.20
N ALA A 154 -1.67 15.44 -17.85
CA ALA A 154 -0.94 16.71 -17.81
C ALA A 154 -0.92 17.25 -16.37
N ALA A 155 0.21 17.81 -15.98
CA ALA A 155 0.39 18.50 -14.70
C ALA A 155 1.19 19.79 -14.91
N GLN A 156 0.81 20.86 -14.23
CA GLN A 156 1.56 22.14 -14.29
C GLN A 156 2.92 22.06 -13.57
N SER A 157 3.02 21.18 -12.59
CA SER A 157 4.24 20.86 -11.86
C SER A 157 4.27 19.36 -11.64
N CYS A 158 5.44 18.75 -11.83
CA CYS A 158 5.72 17.38 -11.41
C CYS A 158 6.79 17.46 -10.34
N PHE A 159 6.46 17.06 -9.12
CA PHE A 159 7.41 17.12 -8.01
C PHE A 159 8.13 15.79 -7.88
N LEU A 160 9.46 15.82 -7.86
CA LEU A 160 10.27 14.73 -7.34
C LEU A 160 10.49 14.94 -5.85
N ALA A 161 10.23 13.91 -5.06
CA ALA A 161 10.54 13.88 -3.64
C ALA A 161 11.61 12.82 -3.36
N VAL A 162 12.61 13.20 -2.58
CA VAL A 162 13.60 12.29 -1.99
C VAL A 162 13.39 12.33 -0.47
N ALA A 163 13.30 11.17 0.15
CA ALA A 163 13.20 11.05 1.59
C ALA A 163 13.97 9.83 2.06
N ASP A 164 14.26 9.76 3.35
CA ASP A 164 14.76 8.54 3.97
C ASP A 164 13.68 7.44 3.91
N THR A 165 14.09 6.18 3.77
CA THR A 165 13.16 5.05 3.74
C THR A 165 12.51 4.89 5.12
N PRO A 166 11.17 5.00 5.24
CA PRO A 166 10.53 4.90 6.54
C PRO A 166 10.86 3.60 7.28
N GLY A 167 11.24 3.70 8.55
CA GLY A 167 11.68 2.57 9.37
C GLY A 167 13.18 2.25 9.28
N PHE A 168 13.93 2.92 8.40
CA PHE A 168 15.38 2.78 8.26
C PHE A 168 16.09 4.13 8.43
N PRO A 169 15.93 4.80 9.60
CA PRO A 169 16.46 6.14 9.85
C PRO A 169 17.93 6.27 9.42
N GLY A 170 18.18 7.14 8.44
CA GLY A 170 19.51 7.40 7.89
C GLY A 170 19.74 8.89 7.65
N SER A 171 21.00 9.26 7.52
CA SER A 171 21.46 10.58 7.08
C SER A 171 22.62 10.40 6.11
N GLY A 172 22.74 11.25 5.11
CA GLY A 172 23.84 11.13 4.14
C GLY A 172 23.62 11.88 2.85
N GLU A 173 24.66 11.87 2.02
CA GLU A 173 24.60 12.44 0.69
C GLU A 173 23.83 11.51 -0.26
N TYR A 174 23.13 12.12 -1.21
CA TYR A 174 22.59 11.43 -2.37
C TYR A 174 22.85 12.20 -3.66
N GLY A 175 22.83 11.46 -4.76
CA GLY A 175 22.86 11.98 -6.12
C GLY A 175 21.72 11.37 -6.93
N VAL A 176 20.83 12.22 -7.43
CA VAL A 176 19.73 11.85 -8.32
C VAL A 176 20.10 12.17 -9.77
N LEU A 177 19.83 11.22 -10.65
CA LEU A 177 19.78 11.43 -12.09
C LEU A 177 18.34 11.36 -12.57
N ALA A 178 17.77 12.49 -12.96
CA ALA A 178 16.41 12.58 -13.50
C ALA A 178 16.46 12.92 -15.00
N SER A 179 15.64 12.27 -15.80
CA SER A 179 15.55 12.54 -17.23
C SER A 179 14.12 12.45 -17.72
N ARG A 180 13.83 13.19 -18.80
CA ARG A 180 12.55 13.16 -19.49
C ARG A 180 12.76 12.84 -20.97
N THR A 181 11.99 11.89 -21.49
CA THR A 181 11.85 11.67 -22.93
C THR A 181 10.45 12.06 -23.40
N TYR A 182 10.37 12.63 -24.61
CA TYR A 182 9.15 13.19 -25.17
C TYR A 182 8.76 12.53 -26.50
N PRO A 183 7.47 12.52 -26.81
CA PRO A 183 6.45 11.78 -26.09
C PRO A 183 6.48 10.30 -26.50
N GLU A 184 6.31 9.40 -25.54
CA GLU A 184 6.02 7.99 -25.78
C GLU A 184 4.51 7.76 -25.96
N PRO A 185 4.09 6.67 -26.63
CA PRO A 185 2.69 6.27 -26.62
C PRO A 185 2.20 6.09 -25.17
N LEU A 186 1.03 6.65 -24.85
CA LEU A 186 0.39 6.43 -23.57
C LEU A 186 0.14 4.92 -23.37
N PRO A 187 0.57 4.33 -22.24
CA PRO A 187 0.17 2.99 -21.87
C PRO A 187 -1.36 2.91 -21.87
N ALA A 188 -1.90 1.89 -22.53
CA ALA A 188 -3.32 1.62 -22.38
C ALA A 188 -3.57 1.08 -20.98
N PRO A 189 -4.69 1.44 -20.33
CA PRO A 189 -5.09 0.76 -19.10
C PRO A 189 -5.19 -0.75 -19.34
N HIS A 190 -4.90 -1.52 -18.30
CA HIS A 190 -4.90 -2.97 -18.28
C HIS A 190 -6.09 -3.48 -17.45
N PRO A 191 -7.25 -3.80 -18.08
CA PRO A 191 -8.35 -4.43 -17.38
C PRO A 191 -7.90 -5.74 -16.71
N ASP A 192 -8.50 -6.06 -15.55
CA ASP A 192 -8.19 -7.29 -14.83
C ASP A 192 -9.43 -8.14 -14.55
N THR A 193 -9.21 -9.44 -14.35
CA THR A 193 -10.20 -10.37 -13.82
C THR A 193 -9.68 -10.99 -12.53
N VAL A 194 -10.37 -10.69 -11.44
CA VAL A 194 -10.03 -11.16 -10.10
C VAL A 194 -10.97 -12.30 -9.70
N LEU A 195 -10.40 -13.42 -9.27
CA LEU A 195 -11.12 -14.56 -8.72
C LEU A 195 -10.98 -14.57 -7.18
N LEU A 196 -12.12 -14.49 -6.49
CA LEU A 196 -12.21 -14.72 -5.05
C LEU A 196 -12.33 -16.23 -4.77
N VAL A 197 -11.29 -16.80 -4.16
CA VAL A 197 -11.10 -18.25 -3.97
C VAL A 197 -11.49 -18.67 -2.55
N PHE A 198 -12.67 -19.26 -2.42
CA PHE A 198 -13.23 -19.75 -1.14
C PHE A 198 -13.13 -21.27 -0.95
N ASP A 199 -12.85 -22.03 -2.01
CA ASP A 199 -12.74 -23.49 -2.00
C ASP A 199 -11.36 -24.02 -1.57
N GLY A 200 -10.40 -23.11 -1.39
CA GLY A 200 -9.03 -23.41 -0.96
C GLY A 200 -8.12 -23.89 -2.10
N GLU A 201 -6.81 -23.87 -1.87
CA GLU A 201 -5.80 -24.32 -2.83
C GLU A 201 -4.53 -24.79 -2.12
N ARG A 202 -3.79 -25.72 -2.73
CA ARG A 202 -2.53 -26.25 -2.17
C ARG A 202 -1.30 -25.59 -2.78
N GLY A 203 -0.26 -25.41 -1.97
CA GLY A 203 1.03 -24.90 -2.43
C GLY A 203 0.97 -23.46 -2.96
N VAL A 204 0.03 -22.66 -2.47
CA VAL A 204 -0.15 -21.25 -2.84
C VAL A 204 1.08 -20.46 -2.39
N ARG A 205 1.65 -19.66 -3.28
CA ARG A 205 2.79 -18.80 -3.01
C ARG A 205 2.36 -17.34 -3.18
N ILE A 206 2.59 -16.54 -2.14
CA ILE A 206 2.24 -15.12 -2.09
C ILE A 206 3.43 -14.33 -1.56
N GLY A 207 3.80 -13.23 -2.21
CA GLY A 207 4.80 -12.27 -1.76
C GLY A 207 6.14 -12.92 -1.47
N GLY A 208 6.57 -13.84 -2.33
CA GLY A 208 7.81 -14.61 -2.16
C GLY A 208 7.87 -15.52 -0.92
N ARG A 209 6.78 -15.66 -0.15
CA ARG A 209 6.73 -16.51 1.05
C ARG A 209 6.84 -17.99 0.68
N ALA A 210 7.09 -18.83 1.70
CA ALA A 210 7.02 -20.28 1.51
C ALA A 210 5.60 -20.69 1.08
N PRO A 211 5.43 -21.70 0.22
CA PRO A 211 4.11 -22.18 -0.17
C PRO A 211 3.27 -22.58 1.04
N VAL A 212 1.99 -22.25 1.01
CA VAL A 212 1.00 -22.62 2.04
C VAL A 212 -0.18 -23.34 1.40
N ASP A 213 -0.80 -24.25 2.16
CA ASP A 213 -2.05 -24.88 1.75
C ASP A 213 -3.21 -24.09 2.34
N VAL A 214 -3.99 -23.38 1.54
CA VAL A 214 -5.17 -22.63 2.00
C VAL A 214 -6.36 -23.59 2.08
N PRO A 215 -7.00 -23.78 3.25
CA PRO A 215 -8.20 -24.59 3.36
C PRO A 215 -9.38 -23.89 2.66
N ALA A 216 -10.47 -24.63 2.42
CA ALA A 216 -11.73 -23.99 2.08
C ALA A 216 -12.15 -23.05 3.22
N PHE A 217 -12.72 -21.90 2.86
CA PHE A 217 -13.23 -20.94 3.80
C PHE A 217 -14.38 -21.54 4.62
N ASP A 218 -14.34 -21.29 5.93
CA ASP A 218 -15.39 -21.70 6.86
C ASP A 218 -15.59 -20.58 7.88
N ALA A 219 -16.76 -19.96 7.91
CA ALA A 219 -17.03 -18.87 8.84
C ALA A 219 -16.92 -19.33 10.32
N ALA A 220 -17.15 -20.62 10.60
CA ALA A 220 -16.95 -21.19 11.94
C ALA A 220 -15.47 -21.21 12.36
N SER A 221 -14.52 -21.09 11.41
CA SER A 221 -13.10 -20.91 11.73
C SER A 221 -12.84 -19.55 12.38
N ILE A 222 -13.67 -18.54 12.13
CA ILE A 222 -13.59 -17.23 12.78
C ILE A 222 -14.21 -17.29 14.18
N ASP A 223 -15.44 -17.79 14.33
CA ASP A 223 -16.09 -17.98 15.62
C ASP A 223 -17.21 -19.02 15.50
N GLU A 224 -17.44 -19.82 16.54
CA GLU A 224 -18.54 -20.80 16.54
C GLU A 224 -19.92 -20.16 16.35
N ALA A 225 -20.08 -18.88 16.71
CA ALA A 225 -21.31 -18.13 16.48
C ALA A 225 -21.66 -17.95 14.98
N TYR A 226 -20.69 -18.14 14.09
CA TYR A 226 -20.89 -18.09 12.64
C TYR A 226 -21.08 -19.48 12.00
N ASP A 227 -21.21 -20.55 12.79
CA ASP A 227 -21.54 -21.87 12.26
C ASP A 227 -22.84 -21.84 11.43
N GLY A 228 -22.78 -22.41 10.23
CA GLY A 228 -23.87 -22.39 9.24
C GLY A 228 -24.02 -21.09 8.44
N TRP A 229 -23.17 -20.07 8.65
CA TRP A 229 -23.25 -18.78 7.94
C TRP A 229 -22.25 -18.62 6.79
N THR A 230 -21.41 -19.61 6.50
CA THR A 230 -20.35 -19.54 5.47
C THR A 230 -20.86 -19.04 4.12
N ALA A 231 -21.90 -19.65 3.55
CA ALA A 231 -22.43 -19.26 2.25
C ALA A 231 -23.02 -17.83 2.23
N VAL A 232 -23.58 -17.37 3.35
CA VAL A 232 -24.08 -15.99 3.46
C VAL A 232 -22.91 -15.02 3.50
N MET A 233 -21.87 -15.32 4.29
CA MET A 233 -20.68 -14.49 4.41
C MET A 233 -19.91 -14.41 3.08
N GLU A 234 -19.78 -15.51 2.34
CA GLU A 234 -19.19 -15.53 0.99
C GLU A 234 -19.95 -14.60 0.03
N ALA A 235 -21.27 -14.77 -0.07
CA ALA A 235 -22.11 -13.97 -0.96
C ALA A 235 -22.02 -12.46 -0.64
N GLU A 236 -22.01 -12.14 0.65
CA GLU A 236 -21.88 -10.78 1.17
C GLU A 236 -20.49 -10.17 0.88
N VAL A 237 -19.41 -10.95 1.01
CA VAL A 237 -18.05 -10.51 0.61
C VAL A 237 -18.01 -10.24 -0.88
N VAL A 238 -18.48 -11.17 -1.71
CA VAL A 238 -18.47 -11.04 -3.17
C VAL A 238 -19.26 -9.80 -3.62
N ALA A 239 -20.44 -9.57 -3.04
CA ALA A 239 -21.27 -8.42 -3.38
C ALA A 239 -20.57 -7.09 -3.06
N ARG A 240 -19.92 -6.98 -1.90
CA ARG A 240 -19.22 -5.75 -1.49
C ARG A 240 -17.96 -5.48 -2.32
N VAL A 241 -17.14 -6.52 -2.59
CA VAL A 241 -15.97 -6.35 -3.46
C VAL A 241 -16.41 -5.92 -4.87
N ARG A 242 -17.50 -6.50 -5.40
CA ARG A 242 -18.10 -6.04 -6.67
C ARG A 242 -18.57 -4.59 -6.60
N GLU A 243 -19.18 -4.20 -5.49
CA GLU A 243 -19.57 -2.81 -5.29
C GLU A 243 -18.35 -1.90 -5.32
N ASP A 244 -17.28 -2.21 -4.57
CA ASP A 244 -16.02 -1.48 -4.51
C ASP A 244 -15.42 -1.18 -5.87
N PHE A 245 -15.38 -2.19 -6.74
CA PHE A 245 -14.83 -2.08 -8.08
C PHE A 245 -15.85 -1.70 -9.17
N ASN A 246 -17.11 -1.44 -8.82
CA ASN A 246 -18.13 -1.04 -9.78
C ASN A 246 -17.77 0.31 -10.45
N GLY A 247 -17.60 0.26 -11.77
CA GLY A 247 -17.22 1.40 -12.60
C GLY A 247 -15.76 1.39 -13.05
N TYR A 248 -14.93 0.51 -12.50
CA TYR A 248 -13.60 0.21 -13.04
C TYR A 248 -13.70 -0.99 -14.01
N ASP A 249 -12.74 -1.13 -14.91
CA ASP A 249 -12.64 -2.30 -15.80
C ASP A 249 -11.99 -3.50 -15.08
N VAL A 250 -12.53 -3.84 -13.89
CA VAL A 250 -12.12 -4.99 -13.07
C VAL A 250 -13.31 -5.93 -12.93
N THR A 251 -13.16 -7.16 -13.40
CA THR A 251 -14.20 -8.19 -13.30
C THR A 251 -13.98 -9.03 -12.05
N ILE A 252 -14.97 -9.07 -11.15
CA ILE A 252 -14.90 -9.88 -9.92
C ILE A 252 -15.71 -11.18 -10.07
N LEU A 253 -15.01 -12.30 -10.01
CA LEU A 253 -15.55 -13.67 -10.04
C LEU A 253 -15.38 -14.34 -8.67
N SER A 254 -16.11 -15.44 -8.42
CA SER A 254 -15.98 -16.21 -7.18
C SER A 254 -16.17 -17.70 -7.39
N THR A 255 -15.36 -18.51 -6.69
CA THR A 255 -15.53 -19.96 -6.68
C THR A 255 -16.80 -20.41 -5.93
N SER A 256 -17.31 -19.58 -5.00
CA SER A 256 -18.62 -19.81 -4.35
C SER A 256 -19.81 -19.74 -5.31
N GLU A 257 -19.64 -19.04 -6.44
CA GLU A 257 -20.64 -18.91 -7.52
C GLU A 257 -20.34 -19.86 -8.69
N GLY A 258 -19.37 -20.77 -8.54
CA GLY A 258 -18.99 -21.76 -9.55
C GLY A 258 -18.07 -21.24 -10.66
N ALA A 259 -17.46 -20.06 -10.50
CA ALA A 259 -16.41 -19.63 -11.42
C ALA A 259 -15.23 -20.59 -11.35
N ALA A 260 -14.71 -20.98 -12.51
CA ALA A 260 -13.50 -21.80 -12.61
C ALA A 260 -12.28 -20.89 -12.69
N TYR A 261 -11.13 -21.42 -12.27
CA TYR A 261 -9.84 -20.79 -12.51
C TYR A 261 -9.52 -20.77 -14.01
N GLU A 262 -9.07 -19.61 -14.50
CA GLU A 262 -8.47 -19.46 -15.81
C GLU A 262 -7.08 -18.84 -15.69
N PRO A 263 -6.09 -19.28 -16.51
CA PRO A 263 -4.77 -18.67 -16.51
C PRO A 263 -4.84 -17.17 -16.80
N GLY A 264 -4.11 -16.37 -16.02
CA GLY A 264 -4.06 -14.92 -16.17
C GLY A 264 -4.99 -14.16 -15.22
N MET A 265 -5.83 -14.84 -14.45
CA MET A 265 -6.65 -14.20 -13.41
C MET A 265 -5.83 -13.91 -12.14
N THR A 266 -5.98 -12.71 -11.60
CA THR A 266 -5.56 -12.39 -10.24
C THR A 266 -6.40 -13.19 -9.23
N ARG A 267 -5.80 -13.69 -8.14
CA ARG A 267 -6.48 -14.59 -7.18
C ARG A 267 -6.39 -14.07 -5.74
N ILE A 268 -7.53 -14.02 -5.07
CA ILE A 268 -7.64 -13.62 -3.66
C ILE A 268 -8.15 -14.81 -2.85
N TYR A 269 -7.28 -15.37 -2.03
CA TYR A 269 -7.56 -16.54 -1.19
C TYR A 269 -8.19 -16.14 0.15
N PHE A 270 -9.10 -16.95 0.67
CA PHE A 270 -9.71 -16.75 1.98
C PHE A 270 -9.45 -17.96 2.87
N GLY A 271 -8.60 -17.81 3.89
CA GLY A 271 -8.25 -18.90 4.80
C GLY A 271 -7.00 -18.61 5.60
N GLN A 272 -6.54 -19.60 6.37
CA GLN A 272 -5.31 -19.55 7.17
C GLN A 272 -5.34 -18.56 8.33
N TYR A 273 -4.29 -18.65 9.16
CA TYR A 273 -4.04 -17.78 10.31
C TYR A 273 -2.66 -17.14 10.17
N ASP A 274 -2.60 -15.83 10.38
CA ASP A 274 -1.35 -15.11 10.59
C ASP A 274 -1.50 -14.22 11.85
N PRO A 275 -0.67 -14.41 12.90
CA PRO A 275 -0.79 -13.65 14.14
C PRO A 275 -0.43 -12.16 13.98
N ALA A 276 0.06 -11.73 12.82
CA ALA A 276 0.49 -10.37 12.58
C ALA A 276 -0.28 -9.68 11.46
N LEU A 277 -0.97 -10.41 10.58
CA LEU A 277 -1.54 -9.85 9.34
C LEU A 277 -3.03 -10.21 9.17
N LEU A 278 -3.80 -9.26 8.64
CA LEU A 278 -5.17 -9.51 8.17
C LEU A 278 -5.20 -9.95 6.70
N GLY A 279 -4.24 -9.49 5.90
CA GLY A 279 -4.05 -9.90 4.52
C GLY A 279 -2.61 -9.67 4.05
N VAL A 280 -2.28 -10.23 2.89
CA VAL A 280 -1.03 -9.97 2.18
C VAL A 280 -1.19 -10.21 0.68
N ALA A 281 -0.65 -9.30 -0.13
CA ALA A 281 -0.55 -9.40 -1.58
C ALA A 281 0.87 -9.79 -2.04
N ASP A 282 1.02 -10.20 -3.31
CA ASP A 282 2.32 -10.45 -3.93
C ASP A 282 3.24 -9.22 -3.91
N GLY A 283 2.64 -8.03 -3.92
CA GLY A 283 3.30 -6.74 -3.83
C GLY A 283 2.39 -5.63 -4.34
N VAL A 284 2.96 -4.45 -4.53
CA VAL A 284 2.32 -3.36 -5.26
C VAL A 284 2.66 -3.54 -6.74
N ASP A 285 1.68 -3.71 -7.61
CA ASP A 285 1.90 -3.84 -9.07
C ASP A 285 1.54 -2.55 -9.78
N GLU A 286 2.54 -1.71 -9.98
CA GLU A 286 2.30 -0.38 -10.52
C GLU A 286 1.75 -0.46 -11.94
N PHE A 287 0.61 0.21 -12.15
CA PHE A 287 -0.16 0.20 -13.40
C PHE A 287 -0.69 -1.17 -13.83
N ASN A 288 -0.90 -2.11 -12.90
CA ASN A 288 -1.43 -3.45 -13.18
C ASN A 288 -0.67 -4.14 -14.33
N ALA A 289 0.66 -4.11 -14.23
CA ALA A 289 1.56 -4.53 -15.29
C ALA A 289 1.86 -6.03 -15.29
N THR A 290 1.48 -6.75 -14.24
CA THR A 290 1.74 -8.17 -14.04
C THR A 290 0.42 -8.92 -13.88
N PRO A 291 0.00 -9.75 -14.84
CA PRO A 291 -1.19 -10.59 -14.66
C PRO A 291 -0.90 -11.78 -13.72
N ASP A 292 -1.95 -12.47 -13.27
CA ASP A 292 -1.87 -13.71 -12.45
C ASP A 292 -1.13 -13.51 -11.10
N GLN A 293 -1.46 -12.43 -10.40
CA GLN A 293 -0.96 -12.18 -9.05
C GLN A 293 -1.87 -12.75 -7.98
N HIS A 294 -1.32 -12.93 -6.77
CA HIS A 294 -2.04 -13.52 -5.66
C HIS A 294 -2.08 -12.61 -4.43
N ALA A 295 -3.16 -12.71 -3.68
CA ALA A 295 -3.24 -12.24 -2.31
C ALA A 295 -4.02 -13.22 -1.43
N ILE A 296 -3.91 -13.09 -0.11
CA ILE A 296 -4.68 -13.86 0.86
C ILE A 296 -5.26 -12.95 1.94
N VAL A 297 -6.50 -13.22 2.33
CA VAL A 297 -7.14 -12.73 3.54
C VAL A 297 -7.06 -13.81 4.60
N PHE A 298 -6.37 -13.54 5.71
CA PHE A 298 -6.17 -14.48 6.81
C PHE A 298 -7.41 -14.57 7.71
N THR A 299 -8.41 -15.32 7.28
CA THR A 299 -9.76 -15.32 7.89
C THR A 299 -9.73 -15.68 9.38
N ASP A 300 -8.88 -16.61 9.81
CA ASP A 300 -8.83 -17.04 11.21
C ASP A 300 -8.32 -15.92 12.15
N THR A 301 -7.56 -14.95 11.60
CA THR A 301 -7.06 -13.79 12.34
C THR A 301 -8.20 -12.87 12.79
N PHE A 302 -9.35 -12.90 12.10
CA PHE A 302 -10.51 -12.07 12.42
C PHE A 302 -11.20 -12.46 13.74
N ARG A 303 -10.79 -13.56 14.38
CA ARG A 303 -11.09 -13.85 15.80
C ARG A 303 -10.83 -12.67 16.73
N ALA A 304 -9.88 -11.81 16.39
CA ALA A 304 -9.59 -10.59 17.14
C ALA A 304 -10.81 -9.65 17.29
N PHE A 305 -11.74 -9.68 16.32
CA PHE A 305 -12.92 -8.84 16.29
C PHE A 305 -14.05 -9.35 17.20
N ASN A 306 -14.02 -10.61 17.67
CA ASN A 306 -15.12 -11.23 18.43
C ASN A 306 -15.47 -10.48 19.73
N ARG A 307 -14.53 -9.67 20.25
CA ARG A 307 -14.79 -8.78 21.39
C ARG A 307 -15.83 -7.70 21.10
N LEU A 308 -15.96 -7.30 19.84
CA LEU A 308 -16.94 -6.34 19.35
C LEU A 308 -18.30 -7.00 19.06
N ARG A 309 -18.35 -8.34 19.08
CA ARG A 309 -19.52 -9.16 18.73
C ARG A 309 -20.13 -8.76 17.37
N PRO A 310 -19.32 -8.76 16.29
CA PRO A 310 -19.82 -8.38 14.98
C PRO A 310 -20.96 -9.30 14.54
N SER A 311 -21.95 -8.71 13.88
CA SER A 311 -22.90 -9.45 13.06
C SER A 311 -22.20 -10.16 11.89
N VAL A 312 -22.93 -11.06 11.21
CA VAL A 312 -22.42 -11.73 10.00
C VAL A 312 -22.11 -10.69 8.93
N GLU A 313 -22.96 -9.67 8.80
CA GLU A 313 -22.82 -8.57 7.85
C GLU A 313 -21.59 -7.70 8.15
N GLU A 314 -21.34 -7.35 9.41
CA GLU A 314 -20.14 -6.58 9.81
C GLU A 314 -18.85 -7.38 9.60
N MET A 315 -18.86 -8.68 9.90
CA MET A 315 -17.70 -9.54 9.65
C MET A 315 -17.44 -9.67 8.13
N ALA A 316 -18.49 -9.87 7.35
CA ALA A 316 -18.39 -9.92 5.89
C ALA A 316 -17.92 -8.58 5.29
N GLN A 317 -18.35 -7.44 5.83
CA GLN A 317 -17.83 -6.12 5.45
C GLN A 317 -16.32 -6.01 5.73
N THR A 318 -15.88 -6.47 6.90
CA THR A 318 -14.47 -6.41 7.29
C THR A 318 -13.61 -7.26 6.35
N LEU A 319 -14.05 -8.48 6.03
CA LEU A 319 -13.39 -9.35 5.05
C LEU A 319 -13.35 -8.74 3.65
N ALA A 320 -14.44 -8.12 3.21
CA ALA A 320 -14.53 -7.44 1.92
C ALA A 320 -13.57 -6.24 1.85
N ASN A 321 -13.51 -5.41 2.89
CA ASN A 321 -12.59 -4.27 2.95
C ASN A 321 -11.13 -4.73 2.82
N VAL A 322 -10.73 -5.81 3.53
CA VAL A 322 -9.38 -6.35 3.43
C VAL A 322 -9.14 -6.97 2.05
N ALA A 323 -10.10 -7.70 1.48
CA ALA A 323 -9.96 -8.23 0.12
C ALA A 323 -9.77 -7.11 -0.91
N SER A 324 -10.60 -6.06 -0.86
CA SER A 324 -10.49 -4.88 -1.72
C SER A 324 -9.18 -4.12 -1.52
N HIS A 325 -8.66 -4.07 -0.30
CA HIS A 325 -7.36 -3.50 0.04
C HIS A 325 -6.22 -4.27 -0.64
N GLU A 326 -6.22 -5.60 -0.54
CA GLU A 326 -5.19 -6.43 -1.17
C GLU A 326 -5.28 -6.38 -2.70
N ILE A 327 -6.50 -6.36 -3.28
CA ILE A 327 -6.68 -6.10 -4.72
C ILE A 327 -6.11 -4.72 -5.08
N GLY A 328 -6.33 -3.70 -4.25
CA GLY A 328 -5.77 -2.38 -4.43
C GLY A 328 -4.24 -2.40 -4.60
N HIS A 329 -3.51 -3.17 -3.80
CA HIS A 329 -2.07 -3.37 -3.98
C HIS A 329 -1.72 -4.01 -5.32
N LEU A 330 -2.41 -5.08 -5.69
CA LEU A 330 -2.23 -5.75 -6.99
C LEU A 330 -2.62 -4.87 -8.18
N LEU A 331 -3.26 -3.73 -7.95
CA LEU A 331 -3.55 -2.72 -8.97
C LEU A 331 -2.70 -1.44 -8.80
N GLY A 332 -1.69 -1.48 -7.94
CA GLY A 332 -0.66 -0.46 -7.77
C GLY A 332 -0.94 0.60 -6.70
N LEU A 333 -1.96 0.41 -5.86
CA LEU A 333 -2.24 1.30 -4.74
C LEU A 333 -1.33 1.02 -3.55
N VAL A 334 -1.05 2.05 -2.75
CA VAL A 334 -0.18 1.99 -1.58
C VAL A 334 -0.97 2.37 -0.32
N HIS A 335 -0.42 2.10 0.85
CA HIS A 335 -1.11 2.44 2.09
C HIS A 335 -1.30 3.95 2.27
N THR A 336 -2.46 4.29 2.82
CA THR A 336 -2.86 5.64 3.18
C THR A 336 -3.24 5.71 4.66
N ARG A 337 -3.55 6.90 5.16
CA ARG A 337 -3.92 7.16 6.56
C ARG A 337 -5.27 7.88 6.71
N ASP A 338 -6.26 7.45 5.94
CA ASP A 338 -7.64 7.93 6.06
C ASP A 338 -8.56 6.75 6.42
N PRO A 339 -9.06 6.62 7.66
CA PRO A 339 -9.89 5.49 8.09
C PRO A 339 -11.13 5.18 7.23
N LEU A 340 -11.58 6.10 6.38
CA LEU A 340 -12.68 5.90 5.44
C LEU A 340 -12.23 5.38 4.06
N GLY A 341 -10.92 5.32 3.82
CA GLY A 341 -10.31 4.85 2.59
C GLY A 341 -10.02 3.35 2.64
N ILE A 342 -10.23 2.63 1.52
CA ILE A 342 -9.91 1.19 1.43
C ILE A 342 -8.43 0.92 1.71
N MET A 343 -7.54 1.79 1.22
CA MET A 343 -6.08 1.62 1.39
C MET A 343 -5.57 2.06 2.76
N ASP A 344 -6.44 2.33 3.72
CA ASP A 344 -6.04 2.78 5.03
C ASP A 344 -5.49 1.67 5.91
N VAL A 345 -4.53 2.05 6.76
CA VAL A 345 -3.92 1.15 7.74
C VAL A 345 -4.01 1.68 9.17
N THR A 346 -4.76 2.76 9.38
CA THR A 346 -4.87 3.46 10.67
C THR A 346 -6.23 3.26 11.35
N ALA A 347 -7.21 2.70 10.64
CA ALA A 347 -8.53 2.39 11.16
C ALA A 347 -8.45 1.50 12.40
N SER A 348 -9.37 1.75 13.33
CA SER A 348 -9.61 0.81 14.41
C SER A 348 -10.31 -0.45 13.87
N LEU A 349 -10.39 -1.50 14.69
CA LEU A 349 -11.19 -2.68 14.37
C LEU A 349 -12.66 -2.32 14.07
N LYS A 350 -13.19 -1.28 14.73
CA LYS A 350 -14.54 -0.78 14.46
C LYS A 350 -14.63 0.01 13.16
N GLY A 351 -13.60 0.78 12.82
CA GLY A 351 -13.50 1.46 11.53
C GLY A 351 -13.52 0.48 10.37
N LEU A 352 -12.79 -0.65 10.47
CA LEU A 352 -12.77 -1.69 9.44
C LEU A 352 -14.10 -2.42 9.23
N MET A 353 -15.02 -2.38 10.21
CA MET A 353 -16.38 -2.92 10.04
C MET A 353 -17.31 -1.96 9.30
N GLN A 354 -16.87 -0.72 9.04
CA GLN A 354 -17.65 0.27 8.28
C GLN A 354 -17.36 0.13 6.79
N ASP A 355 -18.26 0.68 5.96
CA ASP A 355 -18.03 0.80 4.53
C ASP A 355 -16.84 1.74 4.25
N GLN A 356 -15.79 1.20 3.63
CA GLN A 356 -14.62 1.95 3.18
C GLN A 356 -14.66 2.08 1.67
N ARG A 357 -14.05 3.13 1.11
CA ARG A 357 -14.09 3.37 -0.35
C ARG A 357 -12.74 3.79 -0.90
N PHE A 358 -12.50 3.53 -2.19
CA PHE A 358 -11.40 4.19 -2.88
C PHE A 358 -11.63 5.70 -2.90
N ARG A 359 -10.62 6.45 -2.49
CA ARG A 359 -10.67 7.90 -2.39
C ARG A 359 -9.26 8.47 -2.39
N ARG A 360 -9.20 9.79 -2.48
CA ARG A 360 -7.97 10.52 -2.27
C ARG A 360 -7.68 10.64 -0.77
N SER A 361 -6.50 10.20 -0.37
CA SER A 361 -6.11 10.10 1.04
C SER A 361 -4.62 10.41 1.23
N PRO A 362 -4.21 11.01 2.37
CA PRO A 362 -2.80 11.18 2.69
C PRO A 362 -2.07 9.84 2.72
N LEU A 363 -0.83 9.82 2.21
CA LEU A 363 0.02 8.64 2.29
C LEU A 363 0.26 8.28 3.76
N TYR A 364 0.30 6.98 4.04
CA TYR A 364 0.75 6.50 5.35
C TYR A 364 2.23 6.85 5.51
N GLU A 365 2.65 7.31 6.69
CA GLU A 365 4.04 7.74 6.93
C GLU A 365 5.08 6.62 6.74
N GLY A 366 4.64 5.36 6.86
CA GLY A 366 5.48 4.23 6.48
C GLY A 366 5.71 4.12 4.97
N VAL A 367 4.83 4.63 4.13
CA VAL A 367 4.99 4.62 2.67
C VAL A 367 5.83 5.82 2.22
N PHE A 368 5.41 7.03 2.58
CA PHE A 368 6.12 8.26 2.29
C PHE A 368 5.66 9.35 3.27
N PRO A 369 6.55 10.24 3.75
CA PRO A 369 6.21 11.23 4.79
C PRO A 369 5.25 12.34 4.35
N VAL A 370 5.18 12.64 3.05
CA VAL A 370 4.36 13.72 2.47
C VAL A 370 3.51 13.23 1.30
N GLY A 371 2.51 14.05 0.92
CA GLY A 371 1.67 13.79 -0.24
C GLY A 371 0.46 12.89 0.05
N GLU A 372 -0.27 12.60 -1.01
CA GLU A 372 -1.54 11.87 -0.99
C GLU A 372 -1.54 10.85 -2.12
N GLN A 373 -2.37 9.80 -2.05
CA GLN A 373 -2.70 8.98 -3.21
C GLN A 373 -4.16 9.24 -3.60
N ASP A 374 -4.40 9.60 -4.86
CA ASP A 374 -5.75 9.61 -5.45
C ASP A 374 -6.07 8.21 -6.01
N ALA A 375 -6.54 7.32 -5.14
CA ALA A 375 -6.81 5.93 -5.52
C ALA A 375 -7.83 5.81 -6.66
N VAL A 376 -8.79 6.73 -6.74
CA VAL A 376 -9.81 6.74 -7.79
C VAL A 376 -9.16 6.98 -9.14
N GLN A 377 -8.38 8.06 -9.22
CA GLN A 377 -7.73 8.43 -10.46
C GLN A 377 -6.65 7.43 -10.86
N TYR A 378 -5.87 6.93 -9.88
CA TYR A 378 -4.86 5.93 -10.14
C TYR A 378 -5.45 4.64 -10.72
N LEU A 379 -6.58 4.15 -10.17
CA LEU A 379 -7.24 2.97 -10.73
C LEU A 379 -7.80 3.24 -12.15
N LEU A 380 -8.36 4.41 -12.42
CA LEU A 380 -8.81 4.76 -13.79
C LEU A 380 -7.64 4.78 -14.79
N ASP A 381 -6.48 5.28 -14.37
CA ASP A 381 -5.24 5.32 -15.16
C ASP A 381 -4.66 3.89 -15.35
N SER A 382 -4.77 3.02 -14.34
CA SER A 382 -4.19 1.66 -14.35
C SER A 382 -5.05 0.63 -15.06
N VAL A 383 -6.35 0.55 -14.73
CA VAL A 383 -7.25 -0.51 -15.23
C VAL A 383 -8.31 -0.01 -16.19
N GLY A 384 -8.65 1.28 -16.18
CA GLY A 384 -9.71 1.86 -17.01
C GLY A 384 -11.04 1.97 -16.27
N GLY A 385 -12.13 2.14 -17.01
CA GLY A 385 -13.50 2.24 -16.48
C GLY A 385 -14.31 3.48 -16.89
N ASP A 386 -15.49 3.63 -16.27
CA ASP A 386 -16.37 4.79 -16.42
C ASP A 386 -16.14 5.77 -15.25
N GLU A 387 -15.32 6.79 -15.52
CA GLU A 387 -15.00 7.87 -14.58
C GLU A 387 -16.26 8.51 -13.96
N ARG A 388 -17.34 8.67 -14.72
CA ARG A 388 -18.57 9.29 -14.20
C ARG A 388 -19.24 8.40 -13.17
N VAL A 389 -19.28 7.08 -13.39
CA VAL A 389 -19.82 6.11 -12.43
C VAL A 389 -19.00 6.15 -11.15
N VAL A 390 -17.67 6.03 -11.27
CA VAL A 390 -16.76 5.99 -10.12
C VAL A 390 -16.83 7.28 -9.31
N ARG A 391 -16.77 8.46 -9.95
CA ARG A 391 -16.85 9.75 -9.24
C ARG A 391 -18.22 10.03 -8.61
N THR A 392 -19.29 9.50 -9.19
CA THR A 392 -20.63 9.59 -8.57
C THR A 392 -20.68 8.75 -7.30
N LYS A 393 -20.10 7.54 -7.32
CA LYS A 393 -20.08 6.61 -6.19
C LYS A 393 -19.24 7.14 -5.02
N THR A 394 -18.07 7.71 -5.30
CA THR A 394 -17.18 8.24 -4.26
C THR A 394 -17.72 9.50 -3.61
N GLY A 395 -18.83 10.04 -4.12
CA GLY A 395 -19.54 11.14 -3.48
C GLY A 395 -18.65 12.36 -3.34
N ILE A 396 -17.70 12.57 -4.27
CA ILE A 396 -16.89 13.78 -4.38
C ILE A 396 -17.84 14.94 -4.74
N ARG A 397 -18.65 15.36 -3.77
CA ARG A 397 -18.80 16.78 -3.54
C ARG A 397 -17.42 17.24 -3.07
N PRO A 398 -16.93 18.41 -3.49
CA PRO A 398 -15.82 19.05 -2.82
C PRO A 398 -16.25 19.34 -1.37
N GLU A 399 -16.18 18.32 -0.51
CA GLU A 399 -16.23 18.47 0.93
C GLU A 399 -14.98 19.29 1.24
N ARG A 400 -15.19 20.60 1.35
CA ARG A 400 -14.29 21.49 2.08
C ARG A 400 -13.89 20.71 3.31
N MET A 401 -12.60 20.45 3.47
CA MET A 401 -11.96 19.70 4.55
C MET A 401 -12.26 20.42 5.88
N GLN A 402 -13.52 20.41 6.31
CA GLN A 402 -13.95 20.85 7.61
C GLN A 402 -13.44 19.76 8.53
N SER A 403 -12.61 20.15 9.49
CA SER A 403 -12.15 19.30 10.58
C SER A 403 -13.36 18.60 11.18
N ARG A 404 -13.64 17.36 10.76
CA ARG A 404 -14.58 16.51 11.46
C ARG A 404 -13.94 16.19 12.80
N ASP A 405 -14.72 16.30 13.86
CA ASP A 405 -14.28 15.82 15.17
C ASP A 405 -13.79 14.37 15.00
N PRO A 406 -12.64 13.99 15.56
CA PRO A 406 -12.13 12.64 15.46
C PRO A 406 -13.20 11.68 15.96
N ILE A 407 -13.59 10.73 15.10
CA ILE A 407 -14.55 9.70 15.49
C ILE A 407 -13.89 8.90 16.62
N ASP A 408 -14.55 8.83 17.78
CA ASP A 408 -14.10 8.05 18.93
C ASP A 408 -14.29 6.55 18.65
N ASP A 409 -13.42 6.02 17.80
CA ASP A 409 -13.48 4.64 17.30
C ASP A 409 -12.55 3.69 18.06
N GLY A 410 -11.98 4.15 19.18
CA GLY A 410 -10.97 3.43 19.93
C GLY A 410 -9.57 3.52 19.32
N PRO A 411 -8.58 2.81 19.88
CA PRO A 411 -7.22 2.84 19.37
C PRO A 411 -7.13 2.21 17.97
N PRO A 412 -6.17 2.63 17.13
CA PRO A 412 -5.92 2.02 15.82
C PRO A 412 -5.65 0.52 15.97
N ALA A 413 -6.13 -0.29 15.02
CA ALA A 413 -5.93 -1.74 15.04
C ALA A 413 -4.43 -2.13 15.07
N ARG A 414 -3.57 -1.22 14.58
CA ARG A 414 -2.11 -1.35 14.55
C ARG A 414 -1.41 -1.56 15.88
N ALA A 415 -2.05 -1.25 17.01
CA ALA A 415 -1.47 -1.61 18.31
C ALA A 415 -1.34 -3.13 18.51
N GLN A 416 -2.07 -3.94 17.73
CA GLN A 416 -2.06 -5.41 17.84
C GLN A 416 -1.74 -6.13 16.52
N TRP A 417 -2.02 -5.53 15.36
CA TRP A 417 -1.93 -6.20 14.04
C TRP A 417 -1.30 -5.28 12.99
N ARG A 418 -0.42 -5.80 12.14
CA ARG A 418 0.08 -5.04 10.98
C ARG A 418 -0.84 -5.30 9.79
N PHE A 419 -1.15 -4.26 9.03
CA PHE A 419 -1.66 -4.46 7.66
C PHE A 419 -0.49 -4.87 6.77
N SER A 420 -0.79 -5.62 5.71
CA SER A 420 0.15 -6.22 4.75
C SER A 420 1.50 -5.51 4.71
N SER A 421 2.60 -6.18 5.08
CA SER A 421 3.94 -5.58 4.97
C SER A 421 4.42 -5.70 3.52
N CYS A 422 3.75 -5.03 2.59
CA CYS A 422 4.11 -5.05 1.17
C CYS A 422 5.50 -4.43 0.94
N CYS A 423 5.97 -3.52 1.80
CA CYS A 423 7.28 -2.86 1.60
C CYS A 423 8.17 -2.70 2.85
N LEU A 424 7.67 -2.85 4.09
CA LEU A 424 8.25 -2.05 5.20
C LEU A 424 8.83 -2.77 6.42
N ASP A 425 8.87 -4.10 6.50
CA ASP A 425 9.47 -4.74 7.67
C ASP A 425 10.45 -5.85 7.30
N LYS A 426 11.65 -5.44 6.90
CA LYS A 426 12.81 -6.32 6.87
C LYS A 426 13.94 -5.73 7.70
N THR A 427 13.77 -5.66 9.02
CA THR A 427 14.95 -5.62 9.90
C THR A 427 15.70 -6.94 9.72
N PRO A 428 16.98 -6.93 9.30
CA PRO A 428 17.78 -8.14 9.29
C PRO A 428 17.90 -8.65 10.73
N VAL A 429 17.51 -9.91 10.97
CA VAL A 429 17.84 -10.58 12.23
C VAL A 429 19.37 -10.69 12.27
N SER A 430 20.03 -9.86 13.08
CA SER A 430 21.46 -9.99 13.32
C SER A 430 21.69 -11.36 13.95
N SER A 431 22.40 -12.24 13.24
CA SER A 431 22.84 -13.51 13.78
C SER A 431 23.86 -13.25 14.89
N HIS A 432 23.43 -13.37 16.15
CA HIS A 432 24.30 -13.58 17.30
C HIS A 432 24.16 -15.02 17.79
#